data_AF-A0A2A4PR22-F1
#
_entry.id   AF-A0A2A4PR22-F1
#
_cell.length_a   1.000
_cell.length_b   1.000
_cell.length_c   1.000
_cell.angle_alpha   90.00
_cell.angle_beta   90.00
_cell.angle_gamma   90.00
#
_symmetry.space_group_name_H-M   'P 1'
#
loop_
_entity.id
_entity.type
_entity.pdbx_description
1 polymer ?
#
loop_
_entity_poly.entity_id
_entity_poly.type
_entity_poly.pdbx_seq_one_letter_code
_entity_poly.pdbx_strand_id
1 'polypeptide(L)' 'LDDYSYAVNMKPVELDFLESAIMNELNGVDNPGLILHADKTVPIEYVVNVMDIANKNRLALVLATSPK' A
#
# COMPACT_ATOMS: atom_id res chain seq x y z
N LEU A 1 -19.18 1.96 -9.52
CA LEU A 1 -19.02 2.35 -8.11
C LEU A 1 -17.94 1.42 -7.62
N ASP A 2 -16.69 1.83 -7.77
CA ASP A 2 -15.57 1.01 -7.32
C ASP A 2 -15.50 1.20 -5.81
N ASP A 3 -15.98 0.21 -5.06
CA ASP A 3 -16.13 0.30 -3.61
C ASP A 3 -14.76 0.41 -2.90
N TYR A 4 -13.67 0.01 -3.56
CA TYR A 4 -12.31 0.01 -3.04
C TYR A 4 -11.29 0.39 -4.12
N SER A 5 -10.27 1.17 -3.74
CA SER A 5 -9.22 1.64 -4.64
C SER A 5 -7.89 1.76 -3.91
N TYR A 6 -6.78 1.60 -4.63
CA TYR A 6 -5.46 1.88 -4.10
C TYR A 6 -5.04 3.32 -4.36
N ALA A 7 -4.28 3.88 -3.42
CA ALA A 7 -3.60 5.15 -3.62
C ALA A 7 -2.22 5.12 -2.96
N VAL A 8 -1.23 5.69 -3.64
CA VAL A 8 0.12 5.92 -3.10
C VAL A 8 0.29 7.42 -2.94
N ASN A 9 0.56 7.90 -1.72
CA ASN A 9 0.70 9.33 -1.42
C ASN A 9 -0.48 10.17 -1.96
N MET A 10 -1.71 9.70 -1.73
CA MET A 10 -2.97 10.30 -2.18
C MET A 10 -3.19 10.32 -3.70
N LYS A 11 -2.32 9.68 -4.49
CA LYS A 11 -2.50 9.51 -5.93
C LYS A 11 -3.15 8.14 -6.18
N PRO A 12 -4.32 8.06 -6.82
CA PRO A 12 -4.92 6.79 -7.20
C PRO A 12 -3.98 5.98 -8.11
N VAL A 13 -3.88 4.68 -7.87
CA VAL A 13 -3.06 3.77 -8.66
C VAL A 13 -3.85 2.48 -8.87
N GLU A 14 -3.82 1.93 -10.08
CA GLU A 14 -4.41 0.61 -10.33
C GLU A 14 -3.52 -0.49 -9.73
N LEU A 15 -4.11 -1.62 -9.37
CA LEU A 15 -3.38 -2.72 -8.73
C LEU A 15 -2.15 -3.16 -9.54
N ASP A 16 -2.27 -3.23 -10.87
CA ASP A 16 -1.19 -3.63 -11.79
C ASP A 16 0.03 -2.69 -11.73
N PHE A 17 -0.17 -1.42 -11.35
CA PHE A 17 0.89 -0.42 -11.24
C PHE A 17 1.32 -0.14 -9.81
N LEU A 18 0.64 -0.70 -8.81
CA LEU A 18 0.84 -0.40 -7.39
C LEU A 18 2.28 -0.62 -6.91
N GLU A 19 2.87 -1.77 -7.26
CA GLU A 19 4.26 -2.09 -6.89
C GLU A 19 5.23 -1.08 -7.50
N SER A 20 5.07 -0.76 -8.79
CA SER A 20 5.95 0.20 -9.47
C SER A 20 5.83 1.61 -8.88
N ALA A 21 4.62 2.04 -8.54
CA ALA A 21 4.37 3.34 -7.91
C ALA A 21 5.02 3.43 -6.52
N ILE A 22 4.88 2.38 -5.71
CA ILE A 22 5.54 2.27 -4.40
C ILE A 22 7.06 2.37 -4.54
N MET A 23 7.65 1.57 -5.43
CA MET A 23 9.11 1.51 -5.58
C MET A 23 9.70 2.81 -6.13
N ASN A 24 8.95 3.54 -6.96
CA ASN A 24 9.36 4.86 -7.43
C ASN A 24 9.44 5.90 -6.30
N GLU A 25 8.49 5.88 -5.35
CA GLU A 25 8.48 6.80 -4.20
C GLU A 25 9.57 6.45 -3.17
N LEU A 26 10.00 5.18 -3.12
CA LEU A 26 11.05 4.70 -2.20
C LEU A 26 12.47 4.75 -2.77
N ASN A 27 12.63 5.24 -4.00
CA ASN A 27 13.95 5.30 -4.64
C ASN A 27 14.91 6.21 -3.85
N GLY A 28 16.07 5.67 -3.47
CA GLY A 28 17.08 6.40 -2.70
C GLY A 28 16.78 6.56 -1.21
N VAL A 29 15.73 5.91 -0.68
CA VAL A 29 15.43 5.88 0.75
C VAL A 29 16.21 4.73 1.41
N ASP A 30 17.04 5.06 2.40
CA ASP A 30 17.70 4.05 3.24
C ASP A 30 16.68 3.41 4.21
N ASN A 31 16.66 2.07 4.24
CA ASN A 31 15.69 1.26 5.02
C ASN A 31 14.22 1.65 4.76
N PRO A 32 13.72 1.43 3.54
CA PRO A 32 12.39 1.87 3.15
C PRO A 32 11.28 1.12 3.90
N GLY A 33 10.20 1.84 4.18
CA GLY A 33 9.01 1.31 4.83
C GLY A 33 7.73 1.91 4.29
N LEU A 34 6.63 1.21 4.54
CA LEU A 34 5.28 1.54 4.11
C LEU A 34 4.39 1.69 5.33
N ILE A 35 3.56 2.74 5.32
CA ILE A 35 2.43 2.88 6.22
C ILE A 35 1.17 2.58 5.41
N LEU A 36 0.49 1.50 5.74
CA LEU A 36 -0.75 1.11 5.09
C LEU A 36 -1.94 1.61 5.89
N HIS A 37 -2.66 2.56 5.30
CA HIS A 37 -3.97 3.00 5.78
C HIS A 37 -5.05 2.22 5.04
N ALA A 38 -5.81 1.42 5.77
CA ALA A 38 -6.95 0.68 5.23
C ALA A 38 -8.18 0.98 6.07
N ASP A 39 -9.30 1.28 5.40
CA ASP A 39 -10.60 1.40 6.05
C ASP A 39 -11.09 0.03 6.55
N LYS A 40 -11.83 0.02 7.66
CA LYS A 40 -12.37 -1.24 8.25
C LYS A 40 -13.27 -2.03 7.30
N THR A 41 -13.87 -1.34 6.33
CA THR A 41 -14.77 -1.93 5.33
C THR A 41 -14.04 -2.54 4.16
N VAL A 42 -12.72 -2.30 4.03
CA VAL A 42 -11.90 -2.84 2.94
C VAL A 42 -11.71 -4.35 3.15
N PRO A 43 -12.03 -5.18 2.13
CA PRO A 43 -11.80 -6.61 2.20
C PRO A 43 -10.32 -6.92 2.42
N ILE A 44 -10.05 -7.94 3.24
CA ILE A 44 -8.68 -8.29 3.61
C ILE A 44 -7.78 -8.61 2.41
N GLU A 45 -8.34 -9.10 1.30
CA GLU A 45 -7.60 -9.38 0.06
C GLU A 45 -6.87 -8.14 -0.48
N TYR A 46 -7.46 -6.95 -0.33
CA TYR A 46 -6.84 -5.71 -0.80
C TYR A 46 -5.60 -5.37 0.03
N VAL A 47 -5.67 -5.64 1.33
CA VAL A 47 -4.55 -5.47 2.27
C VAL A 47 -3.46 -6.49 1.98
N VAL A 48 -3.82 -7.76 1.72
CA VAL A 48 -2.87 -8.83 1.37
C VAL A 48 -2.05 -8.47 0.14
N ASN A 49 -2.67 -7.90 -0.90
CA ASN A 49 -1.93 -7.44 -2.09
C ASN A 49 -0.79 -6.47 -1.74
N VAL A 50 -1.01 -5.53 -0.80
CA VAL A 50 0.03 -4.60 -0.35
C VAL A 50 1.07 -5.30 0.51
N MET A 51 0.64 -6.23 1.38
CA MET A 51 1.54 -7.02 2.22
C MET A 51 2.50 -7.87 1.38
N ASP A 52 2.01 -8.49 0.31
CA ASP A 52 2.82 -9.29 -0.60
C ASP A 52 3.87 -8.43 -1.31
N ILE A 53 3.51 -7.23 -1.76
CA ILE A 53 4.45 -6.27 -2.35
C ILE A 53 5.52 -5.87 -1.33
N ALA A 54 5.12 -5.54 -0.10
CA ALA A 54 6.04 -5.17 0.97
C ALA A 54 7.02 -6.30 1.28
N ASN A 55 6.53 -7.53 1.42
CA ASN A 55 7.34 -8.70 1.71
C ASN A 55 8.33 -9.02 0.57
N LYS A 56 7.85 -9.02 -0.69
CA LYS A 56 8.67 -9.25 -1.88
C LYS A 56 9.84 -8.27 -1.98
N ASN A 57 9.62 -7.01 -1.61
CA ASN A 57 10.61 -5.94 -1.69
C ASN A 57 11.33 -5.68 -0.35
N ARG A 58 11.09 -6.53 0.67
CA ARG A 58 11.70 -6.44 2.02
C ARG A 58 11.47 -5.08 2.70
N LEU A 59 10.30 -4.49 2.47
CA LEU A 59 9.89 -3.23 3.05
C LEU A 59 9.36 -3.47 4.47
N ALA A 60 9.72 -2.59 5.40
CA ALA A 60 9.01 -2.55 6.69
C ALA A 60 7.56 -2.13 6.44
N LEU A 61 6.57 -2.82 7.03
CA LEU A 61 5.17 -2.48 6.86
C LEU A 61 4.52 -2.21 8.22
N VAL A 62 3.89 -1.04 8.34
CA VAL A 62 3.08 -0.67 9.51
C VAL A 62 1.65 -0.46 9.07
N LEU A 63 0.72 -1.18 9.68
CA LEU A 63 -0.71 -0.95 9.47
C LEU A 63 -1.18 0.19 10.39
N ALA A 64 -1.63 1.29 9.79
CA ALA A 64 -2.20 2.41 10.52
C ALA A 64 -3.71 2.45 10.27
N THR A 65 -4.47 1.87 11.20
CA THR A 65 -5.93 1.96 11.16
C THR A 65 -6.36 3.32 11.70
N SER A 66 -7.11 4.08 10.90
CA SER A 66 -7.77 5.27 11.40
C SER A 66 -9.03 4.84 12.16
N PRO A 67 -9.19 5.20 13.44
CA PRO A 67 -10.45 4.99 14.13
C PRO A 67 -11.48 5.96 13.56
N LYS A 68 -12.27 5.51 12.59
CA LYS A 68 -13.63 6.03 12.37
C LYS A 68 -14.62 5.05 12.99
#